data_AF-A0A8B5YEB4-F1
#
_entry.id   AF-A0A8B5YEB4-F1
#
_cell.length_a   1.000
_cell.length_b   1.000
_cell.length_c   1.000
_cell.angle_alpha   90.00
_cell.angle_beta   90.00
_cell.angle_gamma   90.00
#
_symmetry.space_group_name_H-M   'P 1'
#
loop_
_entity.id
_entity.type
_entity.pdbx_description
1 polymer ?
#
loop_
_entity_poly.entity_id
_entity_poly.type
_entity_poly.pdbx_seq_one_letter_code
_entity_poly.pdbx_strand_id
1 'polypeptide(L)' 'MLSTAVYFWIGMLSTKAVQVVCPNCEKPTKILGRVDMCMHCREPLTLDKNLEGKEFNESYNRKSQ' A
#
# COMPACT_ATOMS: atom_id res chain seq x y z
N MET A 1 23.46 22.07 -0.63
CA MET A 1 22.14 22.03 0.05
C MET A 1 21.00 21.47 -0.82
N LEU A 2 21.13 21.36 -2.15
CA LEU A 2 20.07 20.81 -3.01
C LEU A 2 19.84 19.29 -2.79
N SER A 3 20.92 18.54 -2.58
CA SER A 3 20.86 17.08 -2.42
C SER A 3 20.11 16.65 -1.15
N THR A 4 20.27 17.37 -0.04
CA THR A 4 19.56 17.10 1.22
C THR A 4 18.05 17.28 1.08
N ALA A 5 17.60 18.25 0.28
CA ALA A 5 16.18 18.43 0.00
C ALA A 5 15.59 17.26 -0.80
N VAL A 6 16.33 16.74 -1.79
CA VAL A 6 15.91 15.58 -2.60
C VAL A 6 15.82 14.31 -1.74
N TYR A 7 16.84 14.01 -0.92
CA TYR A 7 16.81 12.85 -0.01
C TYR A 7 15.72 12.99 1.04
N PHE A 8 15.48 14.20 1.54
CA PHE A 8 14.38 14.46 2.47
C PHE A 8 13.02 14.18 1.82
N TRP A 9 12.79 14.63 0.57
CA TRP A 9 11.54 14.39 -0.15
C TRP A 9 11.30 12.91 -0.45
N ILE A 10 12.34 12.19 -0.87
CA ILE A 10 12.28 10.74 -1.11
C ILE A 10 11.98 9.99 0.19
N GLY A 11 12.63 10.38 1.30
CA GLY A 11 12.35 9.82 2.63
C GLY A 11 10.91 10.07 3.08
N MET A 12 10.39 11.28 2.82
CA MET A 12 9.01 11.65 3.18
C MET A 12 7.95 10.96 2.30
N LEU A 13 8.28 10.57 1.07
CA LEU A 13 7.43 9.73 0.22
C LEU A 13 7.33 8.29 0.75
N SER A 14 8.43 7.72 1.24
CA SER A 14 8.50 6.35 1.77
C SER A 14 7.62 6.13 3.01
N THR A 15 7.35 7.17 3.80
CA THR A 15 6.55 7.08 5.03
C THR A 15 5.04 7.18 4.80
N LYS A 16 4.57 7.42 3.57
CA LYS A 16 3.13 7.59 3.24
C LYS A 16 2.32 6.29 3.24
N ALA A 17 2.96 5.13 3.35
CA ALA A 17 2.27 3.84 3.37
C ALA A 17 1.35 3.71 4.59
N VAL A 18 0.09 3.38 4.36
CA VAL A 18 -0.91 3.22 5.42
C VAL A 18 -0.67 1.88 6.11
N GLN A 19 -0.56 1.89 7.45
CA GLN A 19 -0.47 0.66 8.24
C GLN A 19 -1.88 0.21 8.63
N VAL A 20 -2.23 -1.01 8.27
CA VAL A 20 -3.49 -1.66 8.68
C VAL A 20 -3.20 -2.99 9.32
N VAL A 21 -4.13 -3.49 10.14
CA VAL A 21 -4.04 -4.84 10.69
C VAL A 21 -4.66 -5.81 9.68
N CYS A 22 -3.92 -6.86 9.32
CA CYS A 22 -4.45 -7.88 8.43
C CYS A 22 -5.59 -8.65 9.12
N PRO A 23 -6.78 -8.80 8.51
CA PRO A 23 -7.91 -9.49 9.13
C PRO A 23 -7.71 -11.02 9.23
N ASN A 24 -6.77 -11.60 8.45
CA ASN A 24 -6.51 -13.04 8.48
C ASN A 24 -5.45 -13.42 9.53
N CYS A 25 -4.34 -12.67 9.61
CA CYS A 25 -3.22 -13.02 10.50
C CYS A 25 -3.02 -12.07 11.69
N GLU A 26 -3.83 -11.01 11.81
CA GLU A 26 -3.80 -9.99 12.88
C GLU A 26 -2.45 -9.27 13.03
N LYS A 27 -1.57 -9.39 12.03
CA LYS A 27 -0.27 -8.71 12.01
C LYS A 27 -0.39 -7.34 11.35
N PRO A 28 0.36 -6.33 11.82
CA PRO A 28 0.44 -5.04 11.17
C PRO A 28 1.09 -5.19 9.80
N THR A 29 0.41 -4.75 8.76
CA THR A 29 0.91 -4.76 7.37
C THR A 29 0.78 -3.37 6.77
N LYS A 30 1.76 -2.99 5.94
CA LYS A 30 1.70 -1.75 5.17
C LYS A 30 0.99 -2.00 3.86
N ILE A 31 0.20 -1.03 3.43
CA ILE A 31 -0.42 -1.00 2.11
C ILE A 31 0.18 0.16 1.32
N LEU A 32 0.77 -0.15 0.17
CA LEU A 32 1.40 0.82 -0.74
C LEU A 32 0.41 1.42 -1.75
N GLY A 33 -0.57 0.63 -2.19
CA GLY A 33 -1.56 0.97 -3.24
C GLY A 33 -3.01 0.93 -2.77
N ARG A 34 -3.97 0.83 -3.69
CA ARG A 34 -5.37 0.52 -3.37
C ARG A 34 -5.60 -0.96 -3.09
N VAL A 35 -4.78 -1.79 -3.73
CA VAL A 35 -4.82 -3.25 -3.66
C VAL A 35 -3.39 -3.72 -3.40
N ASP A 36 -3.17 -4.49 -2.34
CA ASP A 36 -1.82 -4.92 -1.95
C ASP A 36 -1.89 -6.28 -1.25
N MET A 37 -0.75 -6.95 -1.08
CA MET A 37 -0.68 -8.24 -0.42
C MET A 37 -0.12 -8.10 1.00
N CYS A 38 -0.67 -8.87 1.94
CA CYS A 38 -0.10 -8.92 3.28
C CYS A 38 1.34 -9.42 3.21
N MET A 39 2.29 -8.70 3.82
CA MET A 39 3.70 -9.11 3.84
C MET A 39 3.95 -10.42 4.63
N HIS A 40 3.00 -10.84 5.48
CA HIS A 40 3.14 -12.01 6.33
C HIS A 40 2.44 -13.25 5.79
N CYS A 41 1.14 -13.15 5.49
CA CYS A 41 0.34 -14.29 5.02
C CYS A 41 0.08 -14.26 3.50
N ARG A 42 0.52 -13.22 2.78
CA ARG A 42 0.26 -13.03 1.34
C ARG A 42 -1.22 -13.00 0.96
N GLU A 43 -2.08 -12.65 1.92
CA GLU A 43 -3.51 -12.39 1.70
C GLU A 43 -3.71 -11.18 0.78
N PRO A 44 -4.59 -11.23 -0.22
CA PRO A 44 -5.00 -10.05 -0.96
C PRO A 44 -5.79 -9.10 -0.05
N LEU A 45 -5.29 -7.88 0.15
CA LEU A 45 -5.95 -6.81 0.88
C LEU A 45 -6.37 -5.69 -0.07
N THR A 46 -7.51 -5.10 0.21
CA THR A 46 -7.93 -3.84 -0.39
C THR A 46 -8.46 -2.90 0.69
N LEU A 47 -8.15 -1.61 0.52
CA LEU A 47 -8.66 -0.53 1.36
C LEU A 47 -9.95 0.09 0.78
N ASP A 48 -10.30 -0.25 -0.45
CA ASP A 48 -11.33 0.43 -1.21
C ASP A 48 -12.62 -0.41 -1.24
N LYS A 49 -13.71 0.15 -0.71
CA LYS A 49 -15.01 -0.53 -0.65
C LYS A 49 -15.57 -0.86 -2.04
N ASN A 50 -15.18 -0.12 -3.08
CA ASN A 50 -15.64 -0.35 -4.45
C ASN A 50 -15.01 -1.58 -5.11
N LEU A 51 -14.00 -2.16 -4.47
CA LEU A 51 -13.25 -3.34 -4.89
C LEU A 51 -13.62 -4.58 -4.07
N GLU A 52 -14.52 -4.46 -3.09
CA GLU A 52 -15.07 -5.60 -2.34
C GLU A 52 -15.85 -6.53 -3.29
N GLY A 53 -15.40 -7.79 -3.41
CA GLY A 53 -16.00 -8.80 -4.29
C GLY A 53 -15.44 -8.85 -5.71
N LYS A 54 -14.46 -8.01 -6.06
CA LYS A 54 -13.68 -8.15 -7.31
C LYS A 54 -12.44 -9.00 -7.07
N GLU A 55 -12.01 -9.74 -8.08
CA GLU A 55 -10.75 -10.47 -8.00
C GLU A 55 -9.57 -9.49 -7.80
N PHE A 56 -8.58 -9.92 -7.01
CA PHE A 56 -7.37 -9.16 -6.77
C PHE A 56 -6.67 -8.85 -8.10
N ASN A 57 -6.45 -7.58 -8.39
CA ASN A 57 -5.74 -7.17 -9.60
C ASN A 57 -4.83 -5.97 -9.32
N GLU A 58 -3.53 -6.14 -9.57
CA GLU A 58 -2.55 -5.07 -9.38
C GLU A 58 -2.79 -3.87 -10.32
N SER A 59 -3.52 -4.06 -11.43
CA SER A 59 -3.90 -2.96 -12.33
C SER A 59 -4.70 -1.86 -11.65
N TYR A 60 -5.41 -2.15 -10.55
CA TYR A 60 -6.13 -1.14 -9.77
C TYR A 60 -5.21 -0.13 -9.07
N ASN A 61 -3.90 -0.41 -8.98
CA ASN A 61 -2.90 0.52 -8.45
C ASN A 61 -2.35 1.48 -9.52
N ARG A 62 -2.61 1.23 -10.81
CA ARG A 62 -2.19 2.16 -11.85
C ARG A 62 -2.99 3.44 -11.71
N LYS A 63 -2.33 4.51 -11.26
CA LYS A 63 -2.87 5.86 -11.48
C LYS A 63 -2.89 6.09 -12.98
N SER A 64 -4.07 6.41 -13.52
CA SER A 64 -4.19 7.06 -14.82
C SER A 64 -3.40 8.36 -14.74
N GLN A 65 -2.18 8.36 -15.25
CA GLN A 65 -1.40 9.55 -15.56
C GLN A 65 -0.99 9.46 -17.03
#